data_AF-A0A8J9U3S4-F1
#
_entry.id   AF-A0A8J9U3S4-F1
#
_cell.length_a   1.000
_cell.length_b   1.000
_cell.length_c   1.000
_cell.angle_alpha   90.00
_cell.angle_beta   90.00
_cell.angle_gamma   90.00
#
_symmetry.space_group_name_H-M   'P 1'
#
loop_
_entity.id
_entity.type
_entity.pdbx_description
1 polymer ?
#
loop_
_entity_poly.entity_id
_entity_poly.type
_entity_poly.pdbx_seq_one_letter_code
_entity_poly.pdbx_strand_id
1 'polypeptide(L)'
;MSQRTVENEDYKGLVEAFSIPAELHERDGKKYASVDGVLPIHCATEEQVAELSQTTHHYCDVFTTKVLAPLEELVYVRLDENTAEKVFINRSRRLLLTSSDGRLAQWRCAPTFESANRYVAGAPLSSRAGDLLSVLTARRGNHYAVSCFEGEGGYFETSEPWTVVDMEEGKSYYGDKGFSSRSELAEYVRGLPAAETGPRAPPRPVLLRGGAPRVALLARGGRQLAHHYLCGGTASDVEYL
;
A
#
# COMPACT_ATOMS: atom_id res chain seq x y z
N MET A 1 -18.39 2.79 24.48
CA MET A 1 -18.49 2.30 23.09
C MET A 1 -17.41 1.25 22.90
N SER A 2 -17.73 0.14 22.23
CA SER A 2 -16.78 -0.95 22.01
C SER A 2 -15.60 -0.45 21.14
N GLN A 3 -14.38 -0.41 21.68
CA GLN A 3 -13.16 -0.04 20.94
C GLN A 3 -12.66 -1.21 20.06
N ARG A 4 -13.53 -1.73 19.18
CA ARG A 4 -13.20 -2.84 18.28
C ARG A 4 -12.55 -2.34 17.00
N THR A 5 -11.44 -2.96 16.62
CA THR A 5 -10.75 -2.74 15.33
C THR A 5 -11.18 -3.75 14.26
N VAL A 6 -12.30 -4.44 14.49
CA VAL A 6 -12.94 -5.36 13.56
C VAL A 6 -14.43 -5.09 13.44
N GLU A 7 -15.00 -5.36 12.27
CA GLU A 7 -16.39 -5.14 11.92
C GLU A 7 -17.29 -6.36 12.20
N ASN A 8 -16.73 -7.57 12.17
CA ASN A 8 -17.48 -8.79 12.47
C ASN A 8 -17.82 -8.89 13.96
N GLU A 9 -19.02 -9.39 14.29
CA GLU A 9 -19.53 -9.54 15.66
C GLU A 9 -18.80 -10.63 16.46
N ASP A 10 -18.51 -11.77 15.82
CA ASP A 10 -17.78 -12.89 16.42
C ASP A 10 -16.33 -12.91 15.95
N TYR A 11 -15.37 -12.91 16.87
CA TYR A 11 -13.95 -13.06 16.53
C TYR A 11 -13.68 -14.44 15.91
N LYS A 12 -12.80 -14.44 14.90
CA LYS A 12 -12.34 -15.63 14.18
C LYS A 12 -10.86 -15.88 14.44
N GLY A 13 -10.40 -17.08 14.12
CA GLY A 13 -8.99 -17.46 14.23
C GLY A 13 -8.53 -17.77 15.66
N LEU A 14 -7.22 -17.69 15.87
CA LEU A 14 -6.60 -17.93 17.18
C LEU A 14 -6.58 -16.63 17.98
N VAL A 15 -7.57 -16.46 18.84
CA VAL A 15 -7.71 -15.30 19.71
C VAL A 15 -6.95 -15.52 21.01
N GLU A 16 -6.04 -14.61 21.35
CA GLU A 16 -5.31 -14.62 22.63
C GLU A 16 -5.64 -13.35 23.44
N ALA A 17 -5.54 -13.45 24.77
CA ALA A 17 -5.62 -12.29 25.66
C ALA A 17 -4.34 -11.47 25.52
N PHE A 18 -4.42 -10.38 24.77
CA PHE A 18 -3.28 -9.55 24.39
C PHE A 18 -3.77 -8.13 24.11
N SER A 19 -3.41 -7.18 24.98
CA SER A 19 -3.85 -5.79 24.88
C SER A 19 -2.94 -4.98 23.97
N ILE A 20 -3.50 -4.37 22.92
CA ILE A 20 -2.81 -3.47 22.00
C ILE A 20 -3.55 -2.13 22.01
N PRO A 21 -2.88 -0.98 22.25
CA PRO A 21 -3.54 0.32 22.21
C PRO A 21 -3.95 0.68 20.78
N ALA A 22 -5.11 1.33 20.64
CA ALA A 22 -5.54 1.97 19.39
C ALA A 22 -6.59 3.04 19.69
N GLU A 23 -6.61 4.07 18.85
CA GLU A 23 -7.65 5.09 18.79
C GLU A 23 -8.50 4.83 17.55
N LEU A 24 -9.82 4.98 17.66
CA LEU A 24 -10.75 4.80 16.55
C LEU A 24 -11.26 6.15 16.05
N HIS A 25 -11.30 6.26 14.73
CA HIS A 25 -11.72 7.45 14.01
C HIS A 25 -12.75 7.07 12.95
N GLU A 26 -13.51 8.05 12.48
CA GLU A 26 -14.45 7.89 11.39
C GLU A 26 -14.32 9.07 10.42
N ARG A 27 -14.23 8.78 9.13
CA ARG A 27 -14.18 9.78 8.07
C ARG A 27 -14.88 9.25 6.83
N ASP A 28 -15.73 10.09 6.22
CA ASP A 28 -16.50 9.73 5.02
C ASP A 28 -17.30 8.42 5.16
N GLY A 29 -17.76 8.14 6.37
CA GLY A 29 -18.49 6.91 6.71
C GLY A 29 -17.62 5.65 6.83
N LYS A 30 -16.30 5.77 6.73
CA LYS A 30 -15.34 4.68 6.96
C LYS A 30 -14.65 4.83 8.32
N LYS A 31 -14.60 3.73 9.07
CA LYS A 31 -13.85 3.64 10.32
C LYS A 31 -12.41 3.28 10.05
N TYR A 32 -11.50 3.88 10.80
CA TYR A 32 -10.09 3.52 10.79
C TYR A 32 -9.51 3.67 12.21
N ALA A 33 -8.32 3.12 12.41
CA ALA A 33 -7.60 3.19 13.66
C ALA A 33 -6.25 3.91 13.50
N SER A 34 -5.74 4.43 14.61
CA SER A 34 -4.36 4.90 14.73
C SER A 34 -3.74 4.43 16.04
N VAL A 35 -2.42 4.43 16.11
CA VAL A 35 -1.67 4.13 17.34
C VAL A 35 -0.43 5.01 17.41
N ASP A 36 -0.25 5.76 18.50
CA ASP A 36 0.91 6.63 18.70
C ASP A 36 1.22 7.59 17.51
N GLY A 37 0.18 8.08 16.84
CA GLY A 37 0.29 8.93 15.64
C GLY A 37 0.58 8.17 14.33
N VAL A 38 0.68 6.85 14.36
CA VAL A 38 0.79 5.99 13.16
C VAL A 38 -0.59 5.81 12.53
N LEU A 39 -0.71 6.11 11.24
CA LEU A 39 -1.97 6.04 10.50
C LEU A 39 -1.74 5.70 9.01
N PRO A 40 -2.67 5.00 8.32
CA PRO A 40 -2.52 4.73 6.89
C PRO A 40 -2.64 6.00 6.02
N ILE A 41 -1.81 6.16 5.00
CA ILE A 41 -1.78 7.40 4.17
C ILE A 41 -3.14 7.65 3.52
N HIS A 42 -3.82 6.62 3.00
CA HIS A 42 -5.16 6.76 2.41
C HIS A 42 -6.26 7.18 3.42
N CYS A 43 -6.00 7.09 4.73
CA CYS A 43 -6.91 7.56 5.78
C CYS A 43 -6.63 9.01 6.23
N ALA A 44 -5.52 9.62 5.82
CA ALA A 44 -5.16 11.01 6.19
C ALA A 44 -5.92 12.04 5.36
N THR A 45 -6.33 13.17 5.96
CA THR A 45 -6.86 14.32 5.20
C THR A 45 -5.75 15.00 4.42
N GLU A 46 -6.10 15.89 3.49
CA GLU A 46 -5.09 16.65 2.73
C GLU A 46 -4.17 17.47 3.66
N GLU A 47 -4.72 18.04 4.74
CA GLU A 47 -3.96 18.77 5.75
C GLU A 47 -3.00 17.84 6.51
N GLN A 48 -3.48 16.67 6.93
CA GLN A 48 -2.65 15.66 7.60
C GLN A 48 -1.55 15.14 6.67
N VAL A 49 -1.83 14.93 5.38
CA VAL A 49 -0.82 14.54 4.38
C VAL A 49 0.24 15.64 4.26
N ALA A 50 -0.16 16.91 4.16
CA ALA A 50 0.76 18.04 4.05
C ALA A 50 1.67 18.20 5.27
N GLU A 51 1.18 17.86 6.47
CA GLU A 51 1.95 17.89 7.72
C GLU A 51 2.85 16.65 7.86
N LEU A 52 2.28 15.46 7.79
CA LEU A 52 2.96 14.20 8.10
C LEU A 52 4.02 13.82 7.06
N SER A 53 3.82 14.19 5.79
CA SER A 53 4.82 13.98 4.73
C SER A 53 6.16 14.68 4.98
N GLN A 54 6.21 15.64 5.93
CA GLN A 54 7.44 16.36 6.27
C GLN A 54 8.32 15.63 7.27
N THR A 55 7.74 14.75 8.09
CA THR A 55 8.42 14.15 9.25
C THR A 55 8.35 12.63 9.27
N THR A 56 7.56 12.01 8.38
CA THR A 56 7.36 10.56 8.34
C THR A 56 8.61 9.81 7.88
N HIS A 57 8.81 8.62 8.44
CA HIS A 57 9.56 7.57 7.76
C HIS A 57 8.75 7.00 6.59
N HIS A 58 9.42 6.53 5.55
CA HIS A 58 8.78 6.12 4.31
C HIS A 58 8.44 4.63 4.29
N TYR A 59 7.23 4.32 4.74
CA TYR A 59 6.57 3.03 4.57
C TYR A 59 5.41 3.21 3.59
N CYS A 60 5.23 2.24 2.69
CA CYS A 60 4.17 2.33 1.70
C CYS A 60 2.81 2.34 2.41
N ASP A 61 2.03 3.39 2.18
CA ASP A 61 0.73 3.63 2.77
C ASP A 61 0.69 3.73 4.31
N VAL A 62 1.81 4.05 4.97
CA VAL A 62 1.85 4.25 6.44
C VAL A 62 2.62 5.52 6.80
N PHE A 63 1.95 6.46 7.47
CA PHE A 63 2.62 7.55 8.16
C PHE A 63 3.09 7.10 9.54
N THR A 64 4.34 7.40 9.88
CA THR A 64 4.91 7.18 11.22
C THR A 64 6.15 8.05 11.42
N THR A 65 6.28 8.66 12.60
CA THR A 65 7.47 9.44 13.00
C THR A 65 8.55 8.58 13.65
N LYS A 66 8.30 7.28 13.83
CA LYS A 66 9.23 6.30 14.40
C LYS A 66 9.47 5.15 13.43
N VAL A 67 10.67 4.57 13.49
CA VAL A 67 10.97 3.31 12.81
C VAL A 67 10.15 2.20 13.46
N LEU A 68 9.40 1.44 12.63
CA LEU A 68 8.64 0.28 13.07
C LEU A 68 9.55 -0.91 13.33
N ALA A 69 9.16 -1.79 14.25
CA ALA A 69 9.96 -2.96 14.58
C ALA A 69 10.02 -3.97 13.41
N PRO A 70 11.11 -4.75 13.27
CA PRO A 70 11.29 -5.70 12.18
C PRO A 70 10.24 -6.81 12.19
N LEU A 71 9.81 -7.26 11.00
CA LEU A 71 8.76 -8.27 10.88
C LEU A 71 9.25 -9.66 11.32
N GLU A 72 8.49 -10.30 12.21
CA GLU A 72 8.80 -11.65 12.71
C GLU A 72 8.12 -12.75 11.86
N GLU A 73 8.08 -13.98 12.37
CA GLU A 73 7.36 -15.10 11.75
C GLU A 73 5.84 -15.00 11.95
N LEU A 74 5.41 -14.44 13.08
CA LEU A 74 4.01 -14.26 13.46
C LEU A 74 3.79 -12.89 14.08
N VAL A 75 2.54 -12.44 14.11
CA VAL A 75 2.12 -11.14 14.67
C VAL A 75 0.80 -11.28 15.41
N TYR A 76 0.52 -10.31 16.28
CA TYR A 76 -0.77 -10.14 16.96
C TYR A 76 -1.50 -8.95 16.34
N VAL A 77 -2.68 -9.19 15.78
CA VAL A 77 -3.52 -8.16 15.15
C VAL A 77 -4.66 -7.81 16.10
N ARG A 78 -4.77 -6.54 16.46
CA ARG A 78 -5.73 -6.10 17.47
C ARG A 78 -7.18 -6.37 17.05
N LEU A 79 -7.96 -7.02 17.91
CA LEU A 79 -9.40 -7.20 17.76
C LEU A 79 -10.17 -6.17 18.59
N ASP A 80 -9.81 -6.04 19.86
CA ASP A 80 -10.33 -5.07 20.83
C ASP A 80 -9.26 -4.64 21.83
N GLU A 81 -9.68 -4.07 22.97
CA GLU A 81 -8.80 -3.60 24.05
C GLU A 81 -8.02 -4.71 24.78
N ASN A 82 -8.53 -5.95 24.78
CA ASN A 82 -8.01 -7.04 25.61
C ASN A 82 -7.59 -8.28 24.78
N THR A 83 -7.90 -8.30 23.49
CA THR A 83 -7.70 -9.47 22.64
C THR A 83 -7.08 -9.11 21.28
N ALA A 84 -6.27 -10.04 20.79
CA ALA A 84 -5.68 -9.97 19.46
C ALA A 84 -5.74 -11.35 18.78
N GLU A 85 -5.83 -11.35 17.46
CA GLU A 85 -5.67 -12.56 16.66
C GLU A 85 -4.19 -12.81 16.41
N LYS A 86 -3.74 -14.04 16.67
CA LYS A 86 -2.40 -14.48 16.35
C LYS A 86 -2.35 -15.11 14.97
N VAL A 87 -1.53 -14.55 14.08
CA VAL A 87 -1.45 -14.95 12.67
C VAL A 87 0.00 -15.10 12.22
N PHE A 88 0.23 -16.01 11.28
CA PHE A 88 1.54 -16.18 10.63
C PHE A 88 1.70 -15.21 9.45
N ILE A 89 2.91 -14.71 9.29
CA ILE A 89 3.30 -13.91 8.13
C ILE A 89 3.66 -14.83 6.97
N ASN A 90 2.93 -14.69 5.87
CA ASN A 90 3.20 -15.30 4.59
C ASN A 90 4.04 -14.37 3.69
N ARG A 91 5.33 -14.65 3.58
CA ARG A 91 6.27 -13.94 2.71
C ARG A 91 6.25 -14.41 1.24
N SER A 92 5.53 -15.49 0.95
CA SER A 92 5.39 -16.05 -0.40
C SER A 92 4.20 -15.44 -1.14
N ARG A 93 3.10 -15.15 -0.44
CA ARG A 93 1.95 -14.45 -1.00
C ARG A 93 2.07 -12.96 -0.72
N ARG A 94 2.21 -12.15 -1.77
CA ARG A 94 2.42 -10.71 -1.67
C ARG A 94 1.30 -9.92 -2.32
N LEU A 95 0.97 -8.78 -1.73
CA LEU A 95 0.09 -7.76 -2.30
C LEU A 95 0.91 -6.53 -2.68
N LEU A 96 0.65 -6.00 -3.86
CA LEU A 96 1.28 -4.76 -4.31
C LEU A 96 0.49 -3.58 -3.74
N LEU A 97 1.16 -2.82 -2.86
CA LEU A 97 0.68 -1.56 -2.33
C LEU A 97 1.25 -0.39 -3.12
N THR A 98 0.50 0.70 -3.19
CA THR A 98 0.90 1.99 -3.75
C THR A 98 0.32 3.11 -2.88
N SER A 99 1.11 4.13 -2.59
CA SER A 99 0.62 5.33 -1.89
C SER A 99 1.29 6.58 -2.43
N SER A 100 0.67 7.74 -2.23
CA SER A 100 1.30 9.03 -2.46
C SER A 100 1.00 9.96 -1.29
N ASP A 101 2.03 10.60 -0.76
CA ASP A 101 1.93 11.62 0.29
C ASP A 101 2.16 13.04 -0.26
N GLY A 102 2.09 13.22 -1.58
CA GLY A 102 2.38 14.48 -2.27
C GLY A 102 3.87 14.81 -2.40
N ARG A 103 4.77 13.96 -1.90
CA ARG A 103 6.23 14.08 -2.07
C ARG A 103 6.81 12.84 -2.72
N LEU A 104 6.39 11.67 -2.25
CA LEU A 104 6.83 10.37 -2.70
C LEU A 104 5.63 9.52 -3.12
N ALA A 105 5.70 9.00 -4.34
CA ALA A 105 4.82 7.93 -4.81
C ALA A 105 5.48 6.57 -4.51
N GLN A 106 5.10 5.97 -3.39
CA GLN A 106 5.68 4.73 -2.85
C GLN A 106 4.96 3.49 -3.41
N TRP A 107 5.70 2.38 -3.54
CA TRP A 107 5.14 1.07 -3.86
C TRP A 107 5.87 -0.05 -3.10
N ARG A 108 5.15 -1.13 -2.78
CA ARG A 108 5.70 -2.27 -2.02
C ARG A 108 5.00 -3.59 -2.37
N CYS A 109 5.78 -4.63 -2.65
CA CYS A 109 5.31 -6.01 -2.68
C CYS A 109 5.28 -6.57 -1.25
N ALA A 110 4.25 -6.16 -0.50
CA ALA A 110 4.12 -6.44 0.93
C ALA A 110 3.83 -7.93 1.19
N PRO A 111 4.46 -8.56 2.19
CA PRO A 111 4.01 -9.86 2.68
C PRO A 111 2.57 -9.76 3.22
N THR A 112 1.95 -10.92 3.43
CA THR A 112 0.56 -10.98 3.89
C THR A 112 0.39 -11.81 5.14
N PHE A 113 -0.75 -11.69 5.81
CA PHE A 113 -1.32 -12.78 6.61
C PHE A 113 -2.75 -13.05 6.14
N GLU A 114 -3.30 -14.19 6.51
CA GLU A 114 -4.68 -14.55 6.20
C GLU A 114 -5.54 -14.48 7.45
N SER A 115 -6.70 -13.83 7.36
CA SER A 115 -7.70 -13.80 8.43
C SER A 115 -9.12 -13.73 7.87
N ALA A 116 -10.04 -14.39 8.57
CA ALA A 116 -11.47 -14.29 8.32
C ALA A 116 -12.14 -13.13 9.07
N ASN A 117 -11.42 -12.47 9.99
CA ASN A 117 -11.89 -11.22 10.60
C ASN A 117 -11.89 -10.10 9.54
N ARG A 118 -12.80 -9.14 9.70
CA ARG A 118 -12.90 -7.93 8.88
C ARG A 118 -12.33 -6.76 9.67
N TYR A 119 -11.03 -6.56 9.54
CA TYR A 119 -10.36 -5.45 10.20
C TYR A 119 -10.61 -4.11 9.51
N VAL A 120 -10.64 -3.03 10.30
CA VAL A 120 -10.59 -1.65 9.81
C VAL A 120 -9.18 -1.26 9.37
N ALA A 121 -9.08 -0.23 8.51
CA ALA A 121 -7.79 0.38 8.19
C ALA A 121 -7.08 0.85 9.47
N GLY A 122 -5.76 0.74 9.52
CA GLY A 122 -4.94 1.23 10.62
C GLY A 122 -4.92 0.34 11.87
N ALA A 123 -5.64 -0.79 11.88
CA ALA A 123 -5.58 -1.71 13.00
C ALA A 123 -4.12 -2.16 13.25
N PRO A 124 -3.62 -2.09 14.50
CA PRO A 124 -2.21 -2.32 14.78
C PRO A 124 -1.81 -3.80 14.77
N LEU A 125 -0.60 -4.07 14.27
CA LEU A 125 0.06 -5.37 14.31
C LEU A 125 1.26 -5.27 15.24
N SER A 126 1.30 -6.09 16.30
CA SER A 126 2.38 -6.07 17.29
C SER A 126 3.16 -7.39 17.34
N SER A 127 4.42 -7.29 17.75
CA SER A 127 5.24 -8.45 18.11
C SER A 127 4.73 -9.10 19.40
N ARG A 128 5.30 -10.26 19.76
CA ARG A 128 5.03 -10.88 21.08
C ARG A 128 5.45 -9.99 22.25
N ALA A 129 6.45 -9.13 22.05
CA ALA A 129 6.93 -8.18 23.06
C ALA A 129 6.05 -6.92 23.15
N GLY A 130 5.09 -6.74 22.23
CA GLY A 130 4.21 -5.57 22.17
C GLY A 130 4.77 -4.43 21.31
N ASP A 131 5.88 -4.63 20.58
CA ASP A 131 6.42 -3.63 19.67
C ASP A 131 5.55 -3.52 18.40
N LEU A 132 5.28 -2.30 17.95
CA LEU A 132 4.51 -2.06 16.73
C LEU A 132 5.33 -2.44 15.49
N LEU A 133 4.82 -3.41 14.72
CA LEU A 133 5.44 -3.94 13.52
C LEU A 133 4.90 -3.27 12.25
N SER A 134 3.59 -3.00 12.22
CA SER A 134 2.88 -2.38 11.10
C SER A 134 1.47 -1.98 11.53
N VAL A 135 0.72 -1.39 10.60
CA VAL A 135 -0.73 -1.19 10.68
C VAL A 135 -1.38 -1.73 9.41
N LEU A 136 -2.64 -2.16 9.48
CA LEU A 136 -3.34 -2.67 8.30
C LEU A 136 -3.63 -1.56 7.31
N THR A 137 -3.37 -1.82 6.03
CA THR A 137 -3.54 -0.85 4.94
C THR A 137 -4.59 -1.34 3.96
N ALA A 138 -4.29 -2.43 3.26
CA ALA A 138 -5.13 -2.99 2.21
C ALA A 138 -5.26 -4.52 2.34
N ARG A 139 -6.26 -5.08 1.67
CA ARG A 139 -6.47 -6.52 1.58
C ARG A 139 -6.86 -6.98 0.18
N ARG A 140 -6.70 -8.27 -0.08
CA ARG A 140 -7.32 -8.98 -1.20
C ARG A 140 -8.02 -10.23 -0.67
N GLY A 141 -9.36 -10.24 -0.71
CA GLY A 141 -10.13 -11.30 -0.07
C GLY A 141 -9.84 -11.32 1.44
N ASN A 142 -9.25 -12.42 1.92
CA ASN A 142 -8.87 -12.62 3.32
C ASN A 142 -7.37 -12.37 3.58
N HIS A 143 -6.60 -11.96 2.57
CA HIS A 143 -5.19 -11.68 2.72
C HIS A 143 -4.96 -10.20 2.96
N TYR A 144 -4.42 -9.87 4.12
CA TYR A 144 -4.12 -8.51 4.53
C TYR A 144 -2.65 -8.21 4.27
N ALA A 145 -2.36 -7.04 3.70
CA ALA A 145 -0.99 -6.62 3.45
C ALA A 145 -0.31 -6.12 4.74
N VAL A 146 0.97 -6.44 4.90
CA VAL A 146 1.80 -5.98 6.01
C VAL A 146 2.89 -5.07 5.46
N SER A 147 2.63 -3.75 5.48
CA SER A 147 3.60 -2.78 4.98
C SER A 147 4.79 -2.67 5.93
N CYS A 148 5.98 -2.99 5.42
CA CYS A 148 7.24 -3.01 6.16
C CYS A 148 8.42 -2.73 5.20
N PHE A 149 9.64 -2.73 5.73
CA PHE A 149 10.85 -2.57 4.92
C PHE A 149 11.25 -3.83 4.13
N GLU A 150 10.78 -5.02 4.52
CA GLU A 150 11.11 -6.26 3.84
C GLU A 150 10.43 -6.38 2.46
N GLY A 151 11.13 -7.02 1.51
CA GLY A 151 10.61 -7.32 0.18
C GLY A 151 10.86 -6.25 -0.88
N GLU A 152 10.49 -6.56 -2.13
CA GLU A 152 10.64 -5.64 -3.25
C GLU A 152 9.76 -4.41 -3.08
N GLY A 153 10.31 -3.23 -3.29
CA GLY A 153 9.59 -1.96 -3.18
C GLY A 153 10.50 -0.77 -3.45
N GLY A 154 9.90 0.40 -3.56
CA GLY A 154 10.61 1.64 -3.85
C GLY A 154 9.67 2.83 -3.82
N TYR A 155 10.16 3.97 -4.28
CA TYR A 155 9.36 5.18 -4.42
C TYR A 155 9.87 6.03 -5.58
N PHE A 156 8.99 6.89 -6.09
CA PHE A 156 9.34 7.97 -7.01
C PHE A 156 9.16 9.31 -6.34
N GLU A 157 10.11 10.22 -6.53
CA GLU A 157 9.99 11.61 -6.09
C GLU A 157 9.04 12.35 -7.03
N THR A 158 7.82 12.58 -6.58
CA THR A 158 6.77 13.28 -7.33
C THR A 158 5.60 13.67 -6.44
N SER A 159 4.97 14.79 -6.77
CA SER A 159 3.70 15.22 -6.17
C SER A 159 2.48 14.60 -6.84
N GLU A 160 2.65 13.94 -7.99
CA GLU A 160 1.54 13.34 -8.73
C GLU A 160 1.04 12.07 -8.03
N PRO A 161 -0.29 11.85 -7.96
CA PRO A 161 -0.84 10.60 -7.47
C PRO A 161 -0.61 9.45 -8.46
N TRP A 162 -0.79 8.21 -7.99
CA TRP A 162 -0.73 7.02 -8.83
C TRP A 162 -1.86 7.00 -9.86
N THR A 163 -1.50 6.78 -11.14
CA THR A 163 -2.47 6.33 -12.15
C THR A 163 -2.51 4.80 -12.14
N VAL A 164 -3.69 4.21 -11.97
CA VAL A 164 -3.88 2.76 -12.04
C VAL A 164 -4.51 2.39 -13.38
N VAL A 165 -3.90 1.46 -14.11
CA VAL A 165 -4.38 0.99 -15.41
C VAL A 165 -4.50 -0.53 -15.38
N ASP A 166 -5.64 -1.05 -15.83
CA ASP A 166 -5.83 -2.48 -16.02
C ASP A 166 -5.28 -2.91 -17.38
N MET A 167 -4.37 -3.89 -17.35
CA MET A 167 -3.80 -4.42 -18.57
C MET A 167 -4.76 -5.39 -19.26
N GLU A 168 -4.90 -5.21 -20.57
CA GLU A 168 -5.54 -6.15 -21.46
C GLU A 168 -4.55 -7.23 -21.89
N GLU A 169 -5.03 -8.47 -21.94
CA GLU A 169 -4.23 -9.62 -22.35
C GLU A 169 -3.73 -9.47 -23.80
N GLY A 170 -2.49 -9.88 -24.04
CA GLY A 170 -1.86 -9.82 -25.37
C GLY A 170 -1.34 -8.45 -25.81
N LYS A 171 -1.63 -7.35 -25.08
CA LYS A 171 -1.13 -6.01 -25.41
C LYS A 171 0.30 -5.76 -24.89
N SER A 172 1.07 -5.01 -25.66
CA SER A 172 2.35 -4.42 -25.23
C SER A 172 2.10 -3.07 -24.57
N TYR A 173 2.73 -2.77 -23.44
CA TYR A 173 2.53 -1.50 -22.74
C TYR A 173 3.77 -0.61 -22.76
N TYR A 174 3.55 0.69 -22.91
CA TYR A 174 4.55 1.74 -22.69
C TYR A 174 3.90 2.86 -21.90
N GLY A 175 4.45 3.17 -20.73
CA GLY A 175 3.79 4.04 -19.76
C GLY A 175 2.42 3.51 -19.36
N ASP A 176 1.38 4.30 -19.63
CA ASP A 176 -0.02 4.02 -19.34
C ASP A 176 -0.83 3.56 -20.57
N LYS A 177 -0.15 3.33 -21.71
CA LYS A 177 -0.80 2.97 -22.97
C LYS A 177 -0.53 1.52 -23.36
N GLY A 178 -1.58 0.83 -23.78
CA GLY A 178 -1.52 -0.51 -24.37
C GLY A 178 -1.61 -0.46 -25.90
N PHE A 179 -0.81 -1.28 -26.57
CA PHE A 179 -0.67 -1.35 -28.03
C PHE A 179 -0.90 -2.77 -28.51
N SER A 180 -1.52 -2.92 -29.68
CA SER A 180 -1.83 -4.23 -30.26
C SER A 180 -0.62 -4.86 -30.94
N SER A 181 0.39 -4.06 -31.29
CA SER A 181 1.63 -4.53 -31.89
C SER A 181 2.86 -3.76 -31.42
N ARG A 182 4.03 -4.39 -31.55
CA ARG A 182 5.32 -3.74 -31.27
C ARG A 182 5.63 -2.59 -32.24
N SER A 183 5.19 -2.69 -33.48
CA SER A 183 5.40 -1.64 -34.50
C SER A 183 4.63 -0.38 -34.16
N GLU A 184 3.37 -0.52 -33.73
CA GLU A 184 2.52 0.59 -33.27
C GLU A 184 3.13 1.30 -32.06
N LEU A 185 3.61 0.53 -31.08
CA LEU A 185 4.34 1.08 -29.93
C LEU A 185 5.58 1.86 -30.38
N ALA A 186 6.39 1.30 -31.28
CA ALA A 186 7.61 1.95 -31.76
C ALA A 186 7.32 3.23 -32.56
N GLU A 187 6.21 3.30 -33.28
CA GLU A 187 5.74 4.53 -33.94
C GLU A 187 5.27 5.58 -32.93
N TYR A 188 4.48 5.17 -31.94
CA TYR A 188 4.06 6.04 -30.85
C TYR A 188 5.27 6.68 -30.13
N VAL A 189 6.26 5.88 -29.75
CA VAL A 189 7.46 6.37 -29.05
C VAL A 189 8.29 7.31 -29.93
N ARG A 190 8.35 7.08 -31.25
CA ARG A 190 9.04 7.98 -32.19
C ARG A 190 8.35 9.34 -32.31
N GLY A 191 7.02 9.38 -32.17
CA GLY A 191 6.24 10.62 -32.19
C GLY A 191 6.27 11.42 -30.89
N LEU A 192 6.81 10.86 -29.79
CA LEU A 192 6.88 11.55 -28.51
C LEU A 192 8.04 12.56 -28.46
N PRO A 193 7.83 13.74 -27.84
CA PRO A 193 8.92 14.65 -27.53
C PRO A 193 9.92 14.01 -26.56
N ALA A 194 11.09 14.65 -26.40
CA ALA A 194 12.04 14.27 -25.36
C ALA A 194 11.39 14.32 -23.96
N ALA A 195 11.92 13.52 -23.03
CA ALA A 195 11.44 13.54 -21.66
C ALA A 195 11.78 14.89 -21.01
N GLU A 196 10.76 15.57 -20.50
CA GLU A 196 10.90 16.78 -19.70
C GLU A 196 10.35 16.53 -18.30
N THR A 197 11.19 16.72 -17.29
CA THR A 197 10.85 16.57 -15.88
C THR A 197 11.35 17.77 -15.09
N GLY A 198 10.55 18.23 -14.13
CA GLY A 198 10.97 19.27 -13.19
C GLY A 198 9.82 19.68 -12.29
N PRO A 199 10.02 20.68 -11.40
CA PRO A 199 8.99 21.08 -10.44
C PRO A 199 7.66 21.55 -11.08
N ARG A 200 7.70 22.06 -12.32
CA ARG A 200 6.51 22.49 -13.08
C ARG A 200 5.93 21.41 -14.00
N ALA A 201 6.59 20.25 -14.07
CA ALA A 201 6.19 19.09 -14.84
C ALA A 201 6.65 17.82 -14.08
N PRO A 202 6.08 17.56 -12.89
CA PRO A 202 6.45 16.41 -12.09
C PRO A 202 6.15 15.10 -12.86
N PRO A 203 6.96 14.05 -12.65
CA PRO A 203 6.75 12.80 -13.35
C PRO A 203 5.54 12.06 -12.76
N ARG A 204 4.76 11.37 -13.60
CA ARG A 204 3.55 10.67 -13.21
C ARG A 204 3.83 9.18 -12.95
N PRO A 205 3.54 8.65 -11.76
CA PRO A 205 3.69 7.25 -11.44
C PRO A 205 2.48 6.46 -11.96
N VAL A 206 2.75 5.28 -12.53
CA VAL A 206 1.73 4.40 -13.12
C VAL A 206 1.87 2.98 -12.58
N LEU A 207 0.77 2.45 -12.08
CA LEU A 207 0.60 1.03 -11.77
C LEU A 207 -0.18 0.36 -12.90
N LEU A 208 0.46 -0.59 -13.58
CA LEU A 208 -0.19 -1.48 -14.53
C LEU A 208 -0.60 -2.77 -13.81
N ARG A 209 -1.90 -3.00 -13.61
CA ARG A 209 -2.46 -4.23 -13.00
C ARG A 209 -2.66 -5.30 -14.06
N GLY A 210 -2.54 -6.58 -13.68
CA GLY A 210 -2.74 -7.72 -14.57
C GLY A 210 -1.93 -8.92 -14.13
N GLY A 211 -1.84 -9.95 -14.97
CA GLY A 211 -1.08 -11.18 -14.67
C GLY A 211 0.43 -10.97 -14.51
N ALA A 212 0.98 -9.93 -15.15
CA ALA A 212 2.36 -9.49 -15.00
C ALA A 212 2.36 -7.99 -14.66
N PRO A 213 2.15 -7.63 -13.38
CA PRO A 213 2.01 -6.24 -12.99
C PRO A 213 3.32 -5.48 -13.17
N ARG A 214 3.20 -4.17 -13.39
CA ARG A 214 4.34 -3.30 -13.68
C ARG A 214 4.19 -1.97 -12.99
N VAL A 215 5.32 -1.37 -12.67
CA VAL A 215 5.39 0.01 -12.21
C VAL A 215 6.19 0.81 -13.22
N ALA A 216 5.61 1.91 -13.69
CA ALA A 216 6.23 2.81 -14.64
C ALA A 216 6.23 4.24 -14.10
N LEU A 217 7.17 5.04 -14.61
CA LEU A 217 7.23 6.47 -14.36
C LEU A 217 7.26 7.19 -15.71
N LEU A 218 6.41 8.20 -15.86
CA LEU A 218 6.24 8.94 -17.11
C LEU A 218 6.56 10.42 -16.91
N ALA A 219 7.25 11.03 -17.87
CA ALA A 219 7.26 12.47 -18.03
C ALA A 219 5.86 12.97 -18.44
N ARG A 220 5.57 14.27 -18.23
CA ARG A 220 4.28 14.88 -18.55
C ARG A 220 3.82 14.65 -20.00
N GLY A 221 4.76 14.62 -20.95
CA GLY A 221 4.51 14.35 -22.37
C GLY A 221 4.24 12.87 -22.72
N GLY A 222 4.20 11.97 -21.73
CA GLY A 222 3.99 10.53 -21.93
C GLY A 222 5.26 9.73 -22.23
N ARG A 223 6.44 10.36 -22.21
CA ARG A 223 7.74 9.67 -22.39
C ARG A 223 8.07 8.86 -21.13
N GLN A 224 8.37 7.58 -21.28
CA GLN A 224 8.72 6.70 -20.16
C GLN A 224 10.11 7.02 -19.62
N LEU A 225 10.21 7.12 -18.30
CA LEU A 225 11.44 7.33 -17.54
C LEU A 225 11.92 6.02 -16.90
N ALA A 226 10.98 5.24 -16.38
CA ALA A 226 11.22 3.95 -15.75
C ALA A 226 10.08 2.97 -16.09
N HIS A 227 10.34 1.66 -15.92
CA HIS A 227 9.85 0.51 -16.70
C HIS A 227 10.14 -0.79 -15.92
N HIS A 228 9.46 -1.04 -14.79
CA HIS A 228 9.72 -2.18 -13.91
C HIS A 228 8.69 -3.30 -14.09
N TYR A 229 9.17 -4.50 -14.39
CA TYR A 229 8.37 -5.73 -14.37
C TYR A 229 8.41 -6.30 -12.96
N LEU A 230 7.27 -6.45 -12.31
CA LEU A 230 7.19 -6.97 -10.95
C LEU A 230 6.97 -8.48 -10.96
N CYS A 231 7.65 -9.18 -10.04
CA CYS A 231 7.50 -10.62 -9.87
C CYS A 231 6.84 -10.92 -8.52
N GLY A 232 5.80 -11.75 -8.51
CA GLY A 232 5.25 -12.33 -7.27
C GLY A 232 4.34 -11.44 -6.42
N GLY A 233 4.13 -10.17 -6.78
CA GLY A 233 3.11 -9.30 -6.16
C GLY A 233 1.77 -9.39 -6.90
N THR A 234 0.66 -9.60 -6.16
CA THR A 234 -0.67 -9.43 -6.76
C THR A 234 -1.06 -7.95 -6.76
N ALA A 235 -1.42 -7.42 -7.94
CA ALA A 235 -1.91 -6.04 -8.07
C ALA A 235 -3.43 -5.92 -8.29
N SER A 236 -4.12 -7.00 -8.68
CA SER A 236 -5.56 -7.00 -8.93
C SER A 236 -6.38 -7.18 -7.64
N ASP A 237 -7.55 -6.54 -7.59
CA ASP A 237 -8.54 -6.66 -6.49
C ASP A 237 -7.98 -6.35 -5.09
N VAL A 238 -7.01 -5.43 -5.03
CA VAL A 238 -6.50 -4.90 -3.76
C VAL A 238 -7.42 -3.76 -3.31
N GLU A 239 -8.03 -3.94 -2.14
CA GLU A 239 -8.96 -3.03 -1.49
C GLU A 239 -8.24 -2.30 -0.36
N TYR A 240 -8.09 -0.98 -0.47
CA TYR A 240 -7.71 -0.11 0.65
C TYR A 240 -8.93 0.03 1.57
N LEU A 241 -8.74 -0.34 2.83
CA LEU A 241 -9.81 -0.56 3.81
C LEU A 241 -10.63 0.73 4.08
#